data_AF-A0ABD4Q855-F1
#
_entry.id   AF-A0ABD4Q855-F1
#
_cell.length_a   1.000
_cell.length_b   1.000
_cell.length_c   1.000
_cell.angle_alpha   90.00
_cell.angle_beta   90.00
_cell.angle_gamma   90.00
#
_symmetry.space_group_name_H-M   'P 1'
#
loop_
_entity.id
_entity.type
_entity.pdbx_description
1 polymer ?
#
loop_
_entity_poly.entity_id
_entity_poly.type
_entity_poly.pdbx_seq_one_letter_code
_entity_poly.pdbx_strand_id
1 'polypeptide(L)'
;FIHELSDIYSAEKQLTKALPRLARAASNPDLAAAFETHLEETRGQIERIDQVVELLGIRLKRIKCAAMEGLVEEGKEAIDS
;
A
#
# COMPACT_ATOMS: atom_id res chain seq x y z
N PHE A 1 0.60 8.19 17.51
CA PHE A 1 1.86 8.09 16.75
C PHE A 1 2.31 6.66 16.42
N ILE A 2 2.96 5.88 17.29
CA ILE A 2 3.51 4.54 16.91
C ILE A 2 2.43 3.60 16.35
N HIS A 3 1.24 3.63 16.94
CA HIS A 3 0.11 2.84 16.44
C HIS A 3 -0.27 3.24 15.00
N GLU A 4 -0.50 4.52 14.75
CA GLU A 4 -0.84 5.06 13.41
C GLU A 4 0.27 4.81 12.39
N LEU A 5 1.54 4.98 12.79
CA LEU A 5 2.69 4.70 11.92
C LEU A 5 2.78 3.20 11.57
N SER A 6 2.47 2.32 12.53
CA SER A 6 2.40 0.88 12.28
C SER A 6 1.21 0.53 11.38
N ASP A 7 0.12 1.28 11.48
CA ASP A 7 -1.11 1.06 10.72
C ASP A 7 -0.90 1.46 9.25
N ILE A 8 -0.38 2.66 9.00
CA ILE A 8 -0.06 3.10 7.64
C ILE A 8 1.01 2.21 7.00
N TYR A 9 2.03 1.78 7.75
CA TYR A 9 3.03 0.84 7.24
C TYR A 9 2.40 -0.50 6.82
N SER A 10 1.38 -0.96 7.55
CA SER A 10 0.59 -2.12 7.17
C SER A 10 -0.25 -1.86 5.93
N ALA A 11 -0.82 -0.66 5.80
CA ALA A 11 -1.59 -0.25 4.63
C ALA A 11 -0.72 -0.23 3.36
N GLU A 12 0.45 0.41 3.39
CA GLU A 12 1.35 0.47 2.22
C GLU A 12 1.80 -0.94 1.78
N LYS A 13 2.08 -1.83 2.74
CA LYS A 13 2.43 -3.23 2.44
C LYS A 13 1.28 -4.04 1.83
N GLN A 14 0.03 -3.69 2.12
CA GLN A 14 -1.13 -4.28 1.46
C GLN A 14 -1.29 -3.71 0.05
N LEU A 15 -1.16 -2.39 -0.09
CA LEU A 15 -1.29 -1.68 -1.36
C LEU A 15 -0.26 -2.12 -2.40
N THR A 16 1.00 -2.33 -2.01
CA THR A 16 2.04 -2.89 -2.92
C THR A 16 1.67 -4.24 -3.55
N LYS A 17 0.80 -5.02 -2.90
CA LYS A 17 0.30 -6.30 -3.43
C LYS A 17 -0.93 -6.13 -4.31
N ALA A 18 -1.73 -5.11 -4.05
CA ALA A 18 -2.96 -4.80 -4.78
C ALA A 18 -2.66 -4.10 -6.11
N LEU A 19 -1.76 -3.11 -6.12
CA LEU A 19 -1.46 -2.29 -7.31
C LEU A 19 -1.07 -3.09 -8.56
N PRO A 20 -0.23 -4.15 -8.50
CA PRO A 20 0.07 -4.96 -9.67
C PRO A 20 -1.17 -5.67 -10.26
N ARG A 21 -2.16 -6.01 -9.42
CA ARG A 21 -3.40 -6.65 -9.88
C ARG A 21 -4.30 -5.62 -10.58
N LEU A 22 -4.41 -4.42 -10.00
CA LEU A 22 -5.15 -3.30 -10.59
C LEU A 22 -4.56 -2.87 -11.94
N ALA A 23 -3.23 -2.75 -12.03
CA ALA A 23 -2.53 -2.43 -13.28
C ALA A 23 -2.86 -3.42 -14.41
N ARG A 24 -2.86 -4.73 -14.10
CA ARG A 24 -3.18 -5.79 -15.07
C ARG A 24 -4.65 -5.83 -15.47
N ALA A 25 -5.55 -5.40 -14.59
CA ALA A 25 -6.99 -5.38 -14.85
C ALA A 25 -7.44 -4.13 -15.63
N ALA A 26 -6.67 -3.04 -15.58
CA ALA A 26 -6.98 -1.82 -16.29
C ALA A 26 -6.87 -1.99 -17.81
N SER A 27 -7.96 -1.67 -18.52
CA SER A 27 -8.01 -1.68 -19.99
C SER A 27 -7.43 -0.40 -20.62
N ASN A 28 -7.43 0.69 -19.87
CA ASN A 28 -6.83 1.96 -20.28
C ASN A 28 -5.32 1.95 -19.97
N PRO A 29 -4.44 2.20 -20.96
CA PRO A 29 -2.99 2.13 -20.77
C PRO A 29 -2.45 3.20 -19.82
N ASP A 30 -3.03 4.39 -19.80
CA ASP A 30 -2.62 5.47 -18.88
C ASP A 30 -2.98 5.12 -17.44
N LEU A 31 -4.13 4.46 -17.23
CA LEU A 31 -4.53 3.98 -15.90
C LEU A 31 -3.62 2.84 -15.41
N ALA A 32 -3.27 1.90 -16.29
CA ALA A 32 -2.31 0.84 -15.95
C ALA A 32 -0.95 1.42 -15.56
N ALA A 33 -0.43 2.36 -16.34
CA ALA A 33 0.83 3.06 -16.06
C ALA A 33 0.77 3.88 -14.75
N ALA A 34 -0.38 4.48 -14.43
CA ALA A 34 -0.59 5.17 -13.17
C ALA A 34 -0.50 4.21 -11.97
N PHE A 35 -1.08 3.01 -12.04
CA PHE A 35 -0.94 2.01 -10.99
C PHE A 35 0.49 1.49 -10.82
N GLU A 36 1.23 1.30 -11.92
CA GLU A 36 2.64 0.92 -11.87
C GLU A 36 3.51 2.03 -11.28
N THR A 37 3.29 3.28 -11.67
CA THR A 37 3.97 4.44 -11.08
C THR A 37 3.70 4.51 -9.58
N HIS A 38 2.43 4.36 -9.19
CA HIS A 38 2.04 4.40 -7.79
C HIS A 38 2.67 3.26 -6.98
N LEU A 39 2.89 2.09 -7.57
CA LEU A 39 3.58 0.98 -6.91
C LEU A 39 5.02 1.35 -6.54
N GLU A 40 5.75 2.01 -7.43
CA GLU A 40 7.11 2.47 -7.13
C GLU A 40 7.10 3.58 -6.07
N GLU A 41 6.14 4.50 -6.12
CA GLU A 41 5.95 5.50 -5.07
C GLU A 41 5.68 4.86 -3.70
N THR A 42 4.80 3.86 -3.64
CA THR A 42 4.47 3.13 -2.41
C THR A 42 5.68 2.40 -1.83
N ARG A 43 6.54 1.81 -2.67
CA ARG A 43 7.81 1.22 -2.21
C ARG A 43 8.71 2.27 -1.58
N GLY A 44 8.85 3.43 -2.23
CA GLY A 44 9.60 4.56 -1.66
C GLY A 44 8.97 5.10 -0.37
N GLN A 45 7.64 5.08 -0.23
CA GLN A 45 6.96 5.47 1.01
C GLN A 45 7.26 4.49 2.16
N ILE A 46 7.30 3.18 1.89
CA ILE A 46 7.72 2.16 2.87
C ILE A 46 9.16 2.43 3.34
N GLU A 47 10.07 2.70 2.42
CA GLU A 47 11.47 3.02 2.74
C GLU A 47 11.58 4.29 3.62
N ARG A 48 10.78 5.33 3.33
CA ARG A 48 10.72 6.53 4.18
C ARG A 48 10.21 6.22 5.58
N ILE A 49 9.24 5.33 5.73
CA ILE A 49 8.77 4.89 7.05
C ILE A 49 9.88 4.15 7.79
N ASP A 50 10.61 3.25 7.10
CA ASP A 50 11.73 2.53 7.70
C ASP A 50 12.84 3.50 8.18
N GLN A 51 13.16 4.54 7.40
CA GLN A 51 14.08 5.61 7.81
C GLN A 51 13.58 6.37 9.05
N VAL A 52 12.29 6.71 9.12
CA VAL A 52 11.70 7.38 10.30
C VAL A 52 11.80 6.50 11.55
N VAL A 53 11.58 5.19 11.39
CA VAL A 53 11.70 4.21 12.47
C VAL A 53 13.13 4.16 13.02
N GLU A 54 14.12 4.15 12.13
CA GLU A 54 15.54 4.18 12.50
C GLU A 54 15.94 5.49 13.18
N LEU A 55 15.60 6.64 12.57
CA LEU A 55 15.94 7.98 13.08
C LEU A 55 15.38 8.25 14.48
N LEU A 56 14.18 7.74 14.76
CA LEU A 56 13.52 7.92 16.06
C LEU A 56 13.83 6.80 17.06
N GLY A 57 14.55 5.74 16.64
CA GLY A 57 14.85 4.58 17.48
C GLY A 57 13.61 3.84 17.99
N ILE A 58 12.49 3.93 17.25
CA ILE A 58 11.21 3.31 17.63
C ILE A 58 11.08 1.92 17.02
N ARG A 59 10.10 1.14 17.49
CA ARG A 59 9.75 -0.15 16.89
C ARG A 59 8.28 -0.13 16.47
N LEU A 60 8.01 -0.50 15.22
CA LEU A 60 6.66 -0.67 14.74
C LEU A 60 6.02 -1.91 15.38
N LYS A 61 4.72 -1.82 15.63
CA LYS A 61 3.91 -2.95 16.09
C LYS A 61 3.47 -3.75 14.87
N ARG A 62 3.44 -5.08 14.99
CA ARG A 62 2.86 -5.93 13.96
C ARG A 62 1.33 -5.85 14.04
N ILE A 63 0.74 -4.97 13.25
CA ILE A 63 -0.72 -4.82 13.15
C ILE A 63 -1.17 -4.90 11.69
N LYS A 64 -2.46 -5.17 11.51
CA LYS A 64 -3.10 -5.21 10.20
C LYS A 64 -4.04 -4.02 10.09
N CYS A 65 -3.83 -3.17 9.08
CA CYS A 65 -4.76 -2.07 8.79
C CYS A 65 -6.02 -2.65 8.15
N ALA A 66 -7.10 -2.72 8.93
CA ALA A 66 -8.39 -3.28 8.48
C ALA A 66 -9.07 -2.38 7.43
N ALA A 67 -8.85 -1.07 7.49
CA ALA A 67 -9.40 -0.13 6.51
C ALA A 67 -8.81 -0.39 5.12
N MET A 68 -7.48 -0.49 5.02
CA MET A 68 -6.82 -0.81 3.74
C MET A 68 -7.18 -2.21 3.24
N GLU A 69 -7.35 -3.19 4.14
CA GLU A 69 -7.85 -4.53 3.74
C GLU A 69 -9.21 -4.42 3.04
N GLY A 70 -10.15 -3.68 3.62
CA GLY A 70 -11.46 -3.45 3.01
C GLY A 70 -11.36 -2.80 1.62
N LEU A 71 -10.57 -1.73 1.48
CA LEU A 71 -10.38 -1.05 0.20
C LEU A 71 -9.73 -1.95 -0.87
N VAL A 72 -8.80 -2.82 -0.47
CA VAL A 72 -8.17 -3.79 -1.39
C VAL A 72 -9.15 -4.86 -1.83
N GLU A 73 -10.04 -5.33 -0.94
CA GLU A 73 -11.09 -6.28 -1.31
C GLU A 73 -12.15 -5.62 -2.21
N GLU A 74 -12.58 -4.39 -1.92
CA GLU A 74 -13.48 -3.63 -2.81
C GLU A 74 -12.88 -3.45 -4.21
N GLY A 75 -11.59 -3.10 -4.28
CA GLY A 75 -10.87 -2.98 -5.55
C GLY A 75 -10.75 -4.31 -6.30
N LYS A 76 -10.70 -5.44 -5.58
CA LYS A 76 -10.74 -6.78 -6.19
C LYS A 76 -12.14 -7.12 -6.70
N GLU A 77 -13.18 -6.85 -5.93
CA GLU A 77 -14.57 -7.08 -6.35
C GLU A 77 -14.88 -6.30 -7.64
N ALA A 78 -14.38 -5.08 -7.78
CA ALA A 78 -14.53 -4.27 -8.99
C ALA A 78 -13.79 -4.83 -10.23
N ILE A 79 -12.76 -5.65 -10.04
CA ILE A 79 -12.07 -6.36 -11.15
C ILE A 79 -12.85 -7.61 -11.55
N ASP A 80 -13.42 -8.31 -10.56
CA ASP A 80 -14.08 -9.61 -10.74
C ASP A 80 -15.55 -9.46 -11.23
N SER A 81 -16.14 -8.26 -11.11
CA SER A 81 -17.50 -7.91 -11.57
C SER A 81 -17.60 -7.63 -13.07
#